data_AF-A0A828RS01-F1
#
_entry.id   AF-A0A828RS01-F1
#
_cell.length_a   1.000
_cell.length_b   1.000
_cell.length_c   1.000
_cell.angle_alpha   90.00
_cell.angle_beta   90.00
_cell.angle_gamma   90.00
#
_symmetry.space_group_name_H-M   'P 1'
#
loop_
_entity.id
_entity.type
_entity.pdbx_description
1 polymer ?
#
loop_
_entity_poly.entity_id
_entity_poly.type
_entity_poly.pdbx_seq_one_letter_code
_entity_poly.pdbx_strand_id
1 'polypeptide(L)' 'MKDCISKKQKEEMISKLQTYFLKERDEELGHLSAELMLDFLIDTMGPHFYNKGLEDAQRYMIERVDELLDLQK' A
#
# COMPACT_ATOMS: atom_id res chain seq x y z
N MET A 1 -8.90 2.54 6.11
CA MET A 1 -7.74 2.69 5.19
C MET A 1 -8.05 3.58 3.99
N LYS A 2 -9.22 3.43 3.35
CA LYS A 2 -9.65 4.34 2.27
C LYS A 2 -9.59 5.83 2.65
N ASP A 3 -9.95 6.18 3.88
CA ASP A 3 -9.96 7.58 4.35
C ASP A 3 -8.56 8.21 4.48
N CYS A 4 -7.50 7.41 4.44
CA CYS A 4 -6.13 7.88 4.49
C CYS A 4 -5.58 8.28 3.11
N ILE A 5 -6.33 8.03 2.03
CA ILE A 5 -5.92 8.28 0.65
C ILE A 5 -6.64 9.55 0.16
N SER A 6 -5.88 10.58 -0.21
CA SER A 6 -6.46 11.79 -0.79
C SER A 6 -7.07 11.50 -2.17
N LYS A 7 -8.05 12.33 -2.59
CA LYS A 7 -8.66 12.19 -3.92
C LYS A 7 -7.60 12.20 -5.03
N LYS A 8 -6.60 13.09 -4.96
CA LYS A 8 -5.50 13.15 -5.93
C LYS A 8 -4.71 11.85 -5.98
N GLN A 9 -4.36 11.27 -4.84
CA GLN A 9 -3.65 9.99 -4.79
C GLN A 9 -4.51 8.85 -5.35
N LYS A 10 -5.83 8.86 -5.08
CA LYS A 10 -6.76 7.88 -5.65
C LYS A 10 -6.77 7.94 -7.18
N GLU A 11 -6.89 9.14 -7.76
CA GLU A 11 -6.83 9.34 -9.21
C GLU A 11 -5.51 8.86 -9.83
N GLU A 12 -4.38 9.17 -9.19
CA GLU A 12 -3.06 8.69 -9.64
C GLU A 12 -2.96 7.16 -9.59
N MET A 13 -3.51 6.52 -8.56
CA MET A 13 -3.57 5.06 -8.45
C MET A 13 -4.45 4.43 -9.53
N ILE A 14 -5.63 5.03 -9.80
CA ILE A 14 -6.52 4.60 -10.88
C ILE A 14 -5.80 4.67 -12.22
N SER A 15 -5.14 5.79 -12.53
CA SER A 15 -4.39 5.95 -13.79
C SER A 15 -3.27 4.91 -13.94
N LYS A 16 -2.58 4.56 -12.85
CA LYS A 16 -1.57 3.49 -12.84
C LYS A 16 -2.18 2.13 -13.15
N LEU A 17 -3.34 1.79 -12.58
CA LEU A 17 -4.05 0.55 -12.90
C LEU A 17 -4.45 0.50 -14.37
N GLN A 18 -5.02 1.57 -14.90
CA GLN A 18 -5.40 1.65 -16.31
C GLN A 18 -4.18 1.49 -17.24
N THR A 19 -3.06 2.15 -16.89
CA THR A 19 -1.81 2.04 -17.65
C THR A 19 -1.25 0.62 -17.62
N TYR A 20 -1.30 -0.05 -16.47
CA TYR A 20 -0.85 -1.43 -16.33
C TYR A 20 -1.68 -2.38 -17.20
N PHE A 21 -3.01 -2.27 -17.17
CA PHE A 21 -3.89 -3.09 -18.00
C PHE A 21 -3.65 -2.87 -19.50
N LEU A 22 -3.48 -1.61 -19.92
CA LEU A 22 -3.18 -1.32 -21.30
C LEU A 22 -1.82 -1.92 -21.73
N LYS A 23 -0.78 -1.80 -20.89
CA LYS A 23 0.57 -2.28 -21.24
C LYS A 23 0.73 -3.78 -21.20
N GLU A 24 0.23 -4.42 -20.14
CA GLU A 24 0.48 -5.83 -19.88
C GLU A 24 -0.59 -6.74 -20.47
N ARG A 25 -1.77 -6.19 -20.80
CA ARG A 25 -2.93 -6.97 -21.26
C ARG A 25 -3.54 -6.45 -22.56
N ASP A 26 -3.02 -5.36 -23.13
CA ASP A 26 -3.60 -4.66 -24.29
C ASP A 26 -5.10 -4.35 -24.10
N GLU A 27 -5.48 -4.05 -22.85
CA GLU A 27 -6.88 -3.92 -22.42
C GLU A 27 -7.12 -2.51 -21.87
N GLU A 28 -8.07 -1.78 -22.46
CA GLU A 28 -8.52 -0.49 -21.91
C GLU A 28 -9.41 -0.71 -20.68
N LEU A 29 -8.87 -0.40 -19.50
CA LEU A 29 -9.64 -0.44 -18.26
C LEU A 29 -10.39 0.89 -18.06
N GLY A 30 -11.72 0.84 -18.14
CA GLY A 30 -12.56 2.02 -17.87
C GLY A 30 -12.38 2.56 -16.44
N HIS A 31 -12.58 3.87 -16.27
CA HIS A 31 -12.33 4.56 -15.00
C HIS A 31 -13.12 3.98 -13.81
N LEU A 32 -14.43 3.72 -14.00
CA LEU A 32 -15.27 3.12 -12.96
C LEU A 32 -14.79 1.71 -12.59
N SER A 33 -14.42 0.88 -13.57
CA SER A 33 -13.91 -0.46 -13.32
C SER A 33 -12.57 -0.42 -12.58
N ALA A 34 -11.69 0.51 -12.94
CA ALA A 34 -10.42 0.72 -12.24
C ALA A 34 -10.63 1.20 -10.80
N GLU A 35 -11.61 2.07 -10.57
CA GLU A 35 -11.97 2.52 -9.22
C GLU A 35 -12.51 1.37 -8.36
N LEU A 36 -13.44 0.56 -8.88
CA LEU A 36 -13.97 -0.61 -8.18
C LEU A 36 -12.88 -1.64 -7.85
N MET A 37 -11.96 -1.87 -8.80
CA MET A 37 -10.81 -2.75 -8.58
C MET A 37 -9.88 -2.19 -7.50
N LEU A 38 -9.54 -0.89 -7.57
CA LEU A 38 -8.71 -0.24 -6.57
C LEU A 38 -9.35 -0.34 -5.18
N ASP A 39 -10.65 -0.09 -5.10
CA ASP A 39 -11.42 -0.20 -3.87
C ASP A 39 -11.37 -1.62 -3.29
N PHE A 40 -11.57 -2.65 -4.12
CA PHE A 40 -11.44 -4.05 -3.71
C PHE A 40 -10.03 -4.37 -3.19
N LEU A 41 -8.98 -3.92 -3.87
CA LEU A 41 -7.60 -4.14 -3.46
C LEU A 41 -7.28 -3.46 -2.12
N ILE A 42 -7.75 -2.22 -1.91
CA ILE A 42 -7.55 -1.49 -0.65
C ILE A 42 -8.27 -2.20 0.49
N ASP A 43 -9.49 -2.65 0.27
CA ASP A 43 -10.31 -3.25 1.33
C ASP A 43 -9.82 -4.67 1.70
N THR A 44 -9.27 -5.41 0.73
CA THR A 44 -8.80 -6.78 0.95
C THR A 44 -7.33 -6.87 1.34
N MET A 45 -6.43 -6.19 0.63
CA MET A 45 -4.99 -6.32 0.81
C MET A 45 -4.41 -5.22 1.71
N GLY A 46 -5.04 -4.04 1.71
CA GLY A 46 -4.57 -2.88 2.46
C GLY A 46 -4.26 -3.20 3.93
N PRO A 47 -5.20 -3.77 4.71
CA PRO A 47 -4.97 -4.04 6.13
C PRO A 47 -3.78 -4.95 6.40
N HIS A 48 -3.56 -5.94 5.53
CA HIS A 48 -2.42 -6.85 5.65
C HIS A 48 -1.09 -6.13 5.48
N PHE A 49 -0.96 -5.30 4.44
CA PHE A 49 0.27 -4.53 4.21
C PHE A 49 0.51 -3.49 5.30
N TYR A 50 -0.53 -2.80 5.75
CA TYR A 50 -0.41 -1.82 6.82
C TYR A 50 0.03 -2.46 8.14
N ASN A 51 -0.64 -3.54 8.55
CA ASN A 51 -0.31 -4.24 9.79
C ASN A 51 1.10 -4.84 9.74
N LYS A 52 1.48 -5.43 8.60
CA LYS A 52 2.83 -5.97 8.44
C LYS A 52 3.88 -4.87 8.49
N GLY A 53 3.65 -3.74 7.82
CA GLY A 53 4.56 -2.59 7.87
C GLY A 53 4.71 -2.03 9.29
N LEU A 54 3.63 -1.99 10.08
CA LEU A 54 3.69 -1.58 11.48
C LEU A 54 4.49 -2.57 12.34
N GLU A 55 4.23 -3.87 12.18
CA GLU A 55 4.97 -4.93 12.88
C GLU A 55 6.47 -4.88 12.56
N ASP A 56 6.81 -4.67 11.30
CA ASP A 56 8.19 -4.56 10.83
C ASP A 56 8.89 -3.32 11.42
N ALA A 57 8.19 -2.18 11.48
CA ALA A 57 8.69 -0.97 12.12
C ALA A 57 8.90 -1.15 13.63
N GLN A 58 7.97 -1.83 14.31
CA GLN A 58 8.09 -2.14 15.73
C GLN A 58 9.31 -3.02 16.00
N ARG A 59 9.47 -4.10 15.23
CA ARG A 59 10.61 -5.01 15.36
C ARG A 59 11.93 -4.29 15.12
N TYR A 60 12.02 -3.48 14.06
CA TYR A 60 13.21 -2.67 13.78
C TYR A 60 13.58 -1.76 14.96
N MET A 61 12.59 -1.10 15.59
CA MET A 61 12.84 -0.23 16.73
C MET A 61 13.33 -1.01 17.96
N ILE A 62 12.74 -2.17 18.24
CA ILE A 62 13.18 -3.03 19.35
C ILE A 62 14.63 -3.45 19.15
N GLU A 63 15.00 -3.93 17.96
CA GLU A 63 16.37 -4.32 17.64
C GLU A 63 17.37 -3.17 17.87
N ARG A 64 17.05 -1.95 17.43
CA ARG A 64 17.93 -0.78 17.63
C ARG A 64 18.07 -0.40 19.11
N VAL A 65 17.00 -0.55 19.90
CA VAL A 65 17.05 -0.28 21.34
C VAL A 65 17.89 -1.34 22.07
N ASP A 66 17.72 -2.61 21.73
CA ASP A 66 18.52 -3.71 22.29
C ASP A 66 20.02 -3.52 21.97
N GLU A 67 20.35 -3.17 20.73
CA GLU A 67 21.73 -2.83 20.32
C GLU A 67 22.33 -1.70 21.17
N LEU A 68 21.56 -0.63 21.46
CA LEU A 68 22.02 0.47 22.28
C LEU A 68 22.25 0.07 23.75
N LEU A 69 21.41 -0.80 24.29
CA LEU A 69 21.53 -1.28 25.68
C LEU A 69 22.70 -2.24 25.86
N ASP A 70 23.00 -3.07 24.86
CA ASP A 70 24.15 -3.97 24.90
C ASP A 70 25.49 -3.22 24.78
N LEU A 71 25.52 -2.02 24.19
CA LEU A 71 26.70 -1.14 24.22
C LEU A 71 27.00 -0.52 25.60
N GLN A 72 26.05 -0.58 26.55
CA GLN A 72 26.22 -0.05 27.91
C GLN A 72 26.69 -1.10 28.94
N LYS A 73 26.88 -2.36 28.52
CA LYS A 73 27.45 -3.45 29.35
C LYS A 73 28.93 -3.62 29.07
#